data_AF-A0A3D1LAR0-F1
#
_entry.id   AF-A0A3D1LAR0-F1
#
_cell.length_a   1.000
_cell.length_b   1.000
_cell.length_c   1.000
_cell.angle_alpha   90.00
_cell.angle_beta   90.00
_cell.angle_gamma   90.00
#
_symmetry.space_group_name_H-M   'P 1'
#
loop_
_entity.id
_entity.type
_entity.pdbx_description
1 polymer ?
#
loop_
_entity_poly.entity_id
_entity_poly.type
_entity_poly.pdbx_seq_one_letter_code
_entity_poly.pdbx_strand_id
1 'polypeptide(L)'
;MANMQMTKTPMPEQDPNVRNKNFKEVTLGYTAEMAINEAQRCMQCKKPKCVEGCPVNIRIPEFIAKVAEGDFAAAYEVITSTNALPALSGRVCPQETQCESKCVRGVKGEPVAIGRLERFVADWYRENVNAMPQKAQSNGIKVAVVGSGPSGLTCASELAKKGYEVSIFEALHTAGGVLVYGIPEFRLPKAIVANEVEKLKAQGVTVMTDMVIGKVLSIDELFEELGFKAVFVGSGAGLPMFMHIPGEALKGVCSANEYLTRINLMKAYKEEYDTPILHSKAAAIVGGGNVAMDAARCAKRMGAEKVYIVYRRGEAEMPARLEEQHHAKEEGIEFMTLTNPVEILGGEDGRVNGMKCIKMELGEPDA
;
A
#
# COMPACT_ATOMS: atom_id res chain seq x y z
N MET A 1 2.96 -7.41 34.47
CA MET A 1 4.19 -6.60 34.55
C MET A 1 4.49 -6.05 33.17
N ALA A 2 5.06 -4.85 33.03
CA ALA A 2 5.37 -4.30 31.71
C ALA A 2 6.40 -5.19 30.99
N ASN A 3 6.14 -5.54 29.73
CA ASN A 3 7.11 -6.29 28.93
C ASN A 3 8.33 -5.40 28.65
N MET A 4 9.50 -5.80 29.13
CA MET A 4 10.75 -5.04 29.04
C MET A 4 11.65 -5.45 27.85
N GLN A 5 11.17 -6.31 26.95
CA GLN A 5 11.88 -6.69 25.74
C GLN A 5 12.26 -5.44 24.91
N MET A 6 13.56 -5.33 24.61
CA MET A 6 14.11 -4.21 23.85
C MET A 6 13.84 -4.31 22.36
N THR A 7 13.57 -5.51 21.85
CA THR A 7 13.19 -5.76 20.46
C THR A 7 11.69 -5.99 20.35
N LYS A 8 11.12 -5.71 19.18
CA LYS A 8 9.77 -6.08 18.80
C LYS A 8 9.64 -7.60 18.83
N THR A 9 8.43 -8.05 19.12
CA THR A 9 8.01 -9.42 18.85
C THR A 9 8.23 -9.68 17.36
N PRO A 10 8.99 -10.71 16.97
CA PRO A 10 9.26 -10.99 15.56
C PRO A 10 7.96 -11.25 14.80
N MET A 11 7.83 -10.70 13.59
CA MET A 11 6.72 -11.01 12.70
C MET A 11 7.01 -12.35 12.02
N PRO A 12 6.09 -13.34 12.04
CA PRO A 12 6.26 -14.54 11.25
C PRO A 12 6.22 -14.20 9.77
N GLU A 13 7.16 -14.74 9.01
CA GLU A 13 7.30 -14.50 7.57
C GLU A 13 7.48 -15.81 6.83
N GLN A 14 7.10 -15.82 5.54
CA GLN A 14 7.49 -16.90 4.65
C GLN A 14 9.02 -16.93 4.48
N ASP A 15 9.56 -18.14 4.27
CA ASP A 15 10.97 -18.33 3.93
C ASP A 15 11.34 -17.60 2.62
N PRO A 16 12.47 -16.87 2.55
CA PRO A 16 12.87 -16.10 1.37
C PRO A 16 12.95 -16.92 0.07
N ASN A 17 13.40 -18.18 0.12
CA ASN A 17 13.55 -19.05 -1.07
C ASN A 17 12.25 -19.70 -1.52
N VAL A 18 11.21 -19.60 -0.69
CA VAL A 18 9.83 -20.01 -0.99
C VAL A 18 9.02 -18.82 -1.49
N ARG A 19 9.09 -17.68 -0.79
CA ARG A 19 8.28 -16.48 -1.08
C ARG A 19 8.68 -15.75 -2.37
N ASN A 20 9.92 -15.94 -2.81
CA ASN A 20 10.40 -15.38 -4.08
C ASN A 20 9.84 -16.10 -5.32
N LYS A 21 9.01 -17.13 -5.16
CA LYS A 21 8.36 -17.89 -6.25
C LYS A 21 6.83 -17.79 -6.24
N ASN A 22 6.25 -16.99 -5.35
CA ASN A 22 4.80 -16.89 -5.23
C ASN A 22 4.36 -15.47 -4.83
N PHE A 23 3.09 -15.16 -5.07
CA PHE A 23 2.50 -13.85 -4.79
C PHE A 23 1.70 -13.81 -3.48
N LYS A 24 1.83 -14.81 -2.59
CA LYS A 24 1.16 -14.81 -1.28
C LYS A 24 1.83 -13.80 -0.33
N GLU A 25 1.08 -13.33 0.65
CA GLU A 25 1.54 -12.33 1.62
C GLU A 25 2.81 -12.79 2.36
N VAL A 26 3.87 -11.97 2.33
CA VAL A 26 5.17 -12.34 2.91
C VAL A 26 5.11 -12.42 4.43
N THR A 27 4.61 -11.36 5.06
CA THR A 27 4.38 -11.26 6.50
C THR A 27 3.06 -11.94 6.84
N LEU A 28 3.05 -12.90 7.76
CA LEU A 28 1.89 -13.76 8.03
C LEU A 28 0.95 -13.20 9.11
N GLY A 29 1.37 -12.15 9.82
CA GLY A 29 0.60 -11.56 10.92
C GLY A 29 0.93 -12.19 12.27
N TYR A 30 0.51 -11.51 13.35
CA TYR A 30 0.66 -12.04 14.70
C TYR A 30 -0.43 -13.04 15.05
N THR A 31 -0.09 -13.99 15.92
CA THR A 31 -1.09 -14.71 16.71
C THR A 31 -1.60 -13.81 17.85
N ALA A 32 -2.71 -14.19 18.49
CA ALA A 32 -3.22 -13.46 19.65
C ALA A 32 -2.18 -13.34 20.79
N GLU A 33 -1.44 -14.42 21.06
CA GLU A 33 -0.38 -14.42 22.08
C GLU A 33 0.74 -13.43 21.73
N MET A 34 1.20 -13.43 20.48
CA MET A 34 2.24 -12.51 20.01
C MET A 34 1.78 -11.06 20.07
N ALA A 35 0.53 -10.79 19.66
CA ALA A 35 -0.07 -9.46 19.72
C ALA A 35 -0.20 -8.95 21.16
N ILE A 36 -0.65 -9.79 22.09
CA ILE A 36 -0.72 -9.46 23.52
C ILE A 36 0.69 -9.18 24.07
N ASN A 37 1.67 -10.05 23.78
CA ASN A 37 3.06 -9.87 24.21
C ASN A 37 3.65 -8.54 23.71
N GLU A 38 3.43 -8.20 22.44
CA GLU A 38 3.88 -6.95 21.84
C GLU A 38 3.15 -5.74 22.45
N ALA A 39 1.83 -5.84 22.64
CA ALA A 39 1.02 -4.78 23.24
C ALA A 39 1.49 -4.43 24.66
N GLN A 40 1.92 -5.44 25.44
CA GLN A 40 2.46 -5.26 26.79
C GLN A 40 3.80 -4.51 26.83
N ARG A 41 4.48 -4.29 25.69
CA ARG A 41 5.69 -3.43 25.62
C ARG A 41 5.35 -1.94 25.70
N CYS A 42 4.11 -1.57 25.36
CA CYS A 42 3.63 -0.20 25.43
C CYS A 42 3.66 0.32 26.88
N MET A 43 4.27 1.49 27.07
CA MET A 43 4.43 2.09 28.40
C MET A 43 3.22 2.92 28.83
N GLN A 44 2.14 2.96 28.03
CA GLN A 44 0.95 3.79 28.28
C GLN A 44 1.36 5.24 28.63
N CYS A 45 2.12 5.87 27.72
CA CYS A 45 2.71 7.17 27.93
C CYS A 45 1.63 8.23 28.17
N LYS A 46 1.74 9.00 29.26
CA LYS A 46 0.83 10.14 29.56
C LYS A 46 0.77 11.19 28.45
N LYS A 47 1.90 11.40 27.74
CA LYS A 47 1.99 12.23 26.53
C LYS A 47 2.38 11.34 25.35
N PRO A 48 1.41 10.76 24.63
CA PRO A 48 1.68 9.74 23.64
C PRO A 48 2.12 10.36 22.30
N LYS A 49 3.42 10.62 22.15
CA LYS A 49 4.01 11.15 20.90
C LYS A 49 3.74 10.28 19.66
N CYS A 50 3.43 8.99 19.85
CA CYS A 50 3.03 8.11 18.76
C CYS A 50 1.72 8.57 18.08
N VAL A 51 0.80 9.20 18.82
CA VAL A 51 -0.45 9.77 18.28
C VAL A 51 -0.13 10.96 17.37
N GLU A 52 0.75 11.86 17.81
CA GLU A 52 1.22 13.00 17.01
C GLU A 52 1.95 12.56 15.72
N GLY A 53 2.62 11.41 15.76
CA GLY A 53 3.27 10.81 14.60
C GLY A 53 2.32 10.11 13.63
N CYS A 54 1.05 9.90 14.00
CA CYS A 54 0.03 9.30 13.15
C CYS A 54 -0.73 10.39 12.40
N PRO A 55 -0.75 10.40 11.05
CA PRO A 55 -1.43 11.45 10.28
C PRO A 55 -2.93 11.62 10.57
N VAL A 56 -3.59 10.56 11.03
CA VAL A 56 -5.03 10.56 11.39
C VAL A 56 -5.25 10.50 12.91
N ASN A 57 -4.20 10.66 13.71
CA ASN A 57 -4.25 10.71 15.17
C ASN A 57 -4.97 9.50 15.80
N ILE A 58 -4.67 8.28 15.34
CA ILE A 58 -5.18 7.07 15.99
C ILE A 58 -4.87 7.12 17.48
N ARG A 59 -5.86 6.77 18.31
CA ARG A 59 -5.74 6.66 19.76
C ARG A 59 -4.91 5.43 20.16
N ILE A 60 -3.63 5.47 19.81
CA ILE A 60 -2.70 4.34 19.85
C ILE A 60 -2.61 3.67 21.23
N PRO A 61 -2.38 4.40 22.33
CA PRO A 61 -2.31 3.77 23.65
C PRO A 61 -3.60 3.05 24.05
N GLU A 62 -4.75 3.62 23.67
CA GLU A 62 -6.08 3.09 24.02
C GLU A 62 -6.34 1.75 23.33
N PHE A 63 -6.13 1.64 22.02
CA PHE A 63 -6.35 0.35 21.34
C PHE A 63 -5.32 -0.69 21.79
N ILE A 64 -4.06 -0.29 22.03
CA ILE A 64 -3.03 -1.21 22.50
C ILE A 64 -3.34 -1.73 23.91
N ALA A 65 -3.92 -0.91 24.79
CA ALA A 65 -4.39 -1.37 26.09
C ALA A 65 -5.45 -2.48 25.93
N LYS A 66 -6.39 -2.30 25.00
CA LYS A 66 -7.40 -3.31 24.68
C LYS A 66 -6.82 -4.59 24.09
N VAL A 67 -5.79 -4.49 23.24
CA VAL A 67 -5.05 -5.68 22.79
C VAL A 67 -4.36 -6.38 23.96
N ALA A 68 -3.72 -5.66 24.87
CA ALA A 68 -3.07 -6.26 26.04
C ALA A 68 -4.06 -6.95 27.00
N GLU A 69 -5.31 -6.48 27.06
CA GLU A 69 -6.43 -7.08 27.80
C GLU A 69 -7.05 -8.30 27.08
N GLY A 70 -6.72 -8.53 25.81
CA GLY A 70 -7.34 -9.57 24.97
C GLY A 70 -8.69 -9.17 24.35
N ASP A 71 -9.10 -7.91 24.49
CA ASP A 71 -10.35 -7.37 23.95
C ASP A 71 -10.13 -6.75 22.56
N PHE A 72 -9.99 -7.63 21.56
CA PHE A 72 -9.67 -7.21 20.19
C PHE A 72 -10.84 -6.51 19.49
N ALA A 73 -12.08 -6.80 19.87
CA ALA A 73 -13.26 -6.11 19.36
C ALA A 73 -13.27 -4.64 19.79
N ALA A 74 -13.06 -4.35 21.09
CA ALA A 74 -12.95 -2.97 21.57
C ALA A 74 -11.72 -2.25 20.99
N ALA A 75 -10.60 -2.96 20.79
CA ALA A 75 -9.44 -2.39 20.11
C ALA A 75 -9.78 -1.93 18.69
N TYR A 76 -10.56 -2.71 17.94
CA TYR A 76 -11.00 -2.36 16.59
C TYR A 76 -11.91 -1.13 16.57
N GLU A 77 -12.83 -1.01 17.52
CA GLU A 77 -13.69 0.19 17.67
C GLU A 77 -12.85 1.46 17.93
N VAL A 78 -11.83 1.36 18.79
CA VAL A 78 -10.92 2.49 19.04
C VAL A 78 -10.19 2.91 17.77
N ILE A 79 -9.65 1.96 16.99
CA ILE A 79 -8.95 2.29 15.73
C ILE A 79 -9.92 2.94 14.73
N THR A 80 -11.07 2.30 14.51
CA THR A 80 -12.06 2.74 13.50
C THR A 80 -12.78 4.05 13.84
N SER A 81 -12.66 4.53 15.08
CA SER A 81 -13.11 5.87 15.46
C SER A 81 -12.35 7.02 14.78
N THR A 82 -11.17 6.73 14.21
CA THR A 82 -10.30 7.75 13.56
C THR A 82 -9.78 7.31 12.20
N ASN A 83 -9.67 6.01 11.95
CA ASN A 83 -9.16 5.47 10.70
C ASN A 83 -10.23 4.62 9.98
N ALA A 84 -10.60 5.01 8.77
CA ALA A 84 -11.58 4.29 7.97
C ALA A 84 -11.05 2.98 7.37
N LEU A 85 -9.73 2.80 7.26
CA LEU A 85 -9.11 1.69 6.52
C LEU A 85 -7.98 0.99 7.31
N PRO A 86 -8.23 0.49 8.54
CA PRO A 86 -7.19 -0.02 9.43
C PRO A 86 -6.46 -1.26 8.90
N ALA A 87 -7.16 -2.11 8.14
CA ALA A 87 -6.56 -3.30 7.54
C ALA A 87 -5.49 -2.96 6.47
N LEU A 88 -5.51 -1.73 5.94
CA LEU A 88 -4.57 -1.24 4.95
C LEU A 88 -3.39 -0.52 5.61
N SER A 89 -3.65 0.47 6.47
CA SER A 89 -2.63 1.29 7.13
C SER A 89 -1.63 0.46 7.94
N GLY A 90 -2.10 -0.56 8.65
CA GLY A 90 -1.24 -1.47 9.41
C GLY A 90 -0.22 -2.23 8.54
N ARG A 91 -0.49 -2.40 7.24
CA ARG A 91 0.38 -3.09 6.27
C ARG A 91 1.31 -2.15 5.52
N VAL A 92 0.80 -1.00 5.09
CA VAL A 92 1.48 -0.19 4.06
C VAL A 92 2.04 1.12 4.57
N CYS A 93 1.66 1.59 5.77
CA CYS A 93 2.23 2.82 6.32
C CYS A 93 3.75 2.66 6.55
N PRO A 94 4.58 3.67 6.25
CA PRO A 94 5.98 3.70 6.64
C PRO A 94 6.11 4.12 8.11
N GLN A 95 5.81 3.19 9.03
CA GLN A 95 5.74 3.49 10.47
C GLN A 95 7.04 4.07 11.04
N GLU A 96 8.19 3.71 10.45
CA GLU A 96 9.53 4.21 10.75
C GLU A 96 9.70 5.72 10.54
N THR A 97 8.81 6.36 9.78
CA THR A 97 8.74 7.82 9.59
C THR A 97 7.47 8.44 10.19
N GLN A 98 6.62 7.63 10.83
CA GLN A 98 5.32 8.03 11.37
C GLN A 98 5.20 7.67 12.86
N CYS A 99 4.17 6.93 13.27
CA CYS A 99 3.82 6.66 14.65
C CYS A 99 4.93 5.95 15.44
N GLU A 100 5.66 5.02 14.81
CA GLU A 100 6.74 4.28 15.46
C GLU A 100 8.02 5.12 15.60
N SER A 101 8.28 6.03 14.67
CA SER A 101 9.40 7.00 14.74
C SER A 101 9.35 7.88 16.00
N LYS A 102 8.14 8.11 16.53
CA LYS A 102 7.90 8.97 17.70
C LYS A 102 7.71 8.16 18.99
N CYS A 103 7.75 6.83 18.93
CA CYS A 103 7.51 5.98 20.09
C CYS A 103 8.65 6.12 21.11
N VAL A 104 8.33 6.41 22.38
CA VAL A 104 9.33 6.60 23.45
C VAL A 104 10.18 5.34 23.70
N ARG A 105 9.62 4.14 23.47
CA ARG A 105 10.39 2.88 23.52
C ARG A 105 11.52 2.84 22.49
N GLY A 106 11.32 3.48 21.34
CA GLY A 106 12.29 3.55 20.25
C GLY A 106 13.57 4.32 20.56
N VAL A 107 13.65 5.03 21.71
CA VAL A 107 14.84 5.81 22.09
C VAL A 107 16.00 4.91 22.55
N LYS A 108 15.71 3.80 23.22
CA LYS A 108 16.72 2.87 23.78
C LYS A 108 16.68 1.46 23.20
N GLY A 109 15.70 1.17 22.35
CA GLY A 109 15.49 -0.12 21.72
C GLY A 109 14.57 0.06 20.51
N GLU A 110 13.87 -0.99 20.11
CA GLU A 110 12.89 -0.88 19.04
C GLU A 110 11.56 -0.30 19.55
N PRO A 111 10.86 0.51 18.73
CA PRO A 111 9.55 1.02 19.09
C PRO A 111 8.54 -0.12 19.27
N VAL A 112 7.40 0.19 19.89
CA VAL A 112 6.25 -0.73 19.87
C VAL A 112 5.82 -0.92 18.41
N ALA A 113 5.56 -2.15 17.99
CA ALA A 113 5.13 -2.46 16.62
C ALA A 113 3.66 -2.10 16.37
N ILE A 114 3.36 -0.79 16.39
CA ILE A 114 2.03 -0.23 16.27
C ILE A 114 1.33 -0.69 14.99
N GLY A 115 2.04 -0.67 13.84
CA GLY A 115 1.45 -1.10 12.57
C GLY A 115 1.07 -2.58 12.56
N ARG A 116 1.91 -3.43 13.17
CA ARG A 116 1.68 -4.88 13.29
C ARG A 116 0.48 -5.18 14.20
N LEU A 117 0.31 -4.41 15.28
CA LEU A 117 -0.85 -4.51 16.17
C LEU A 117 -2.14 -4.02 15.50
N GLU A 118 -2.08 -2.88 14.80
CA GLU A 118 -3.23 -2.37 14.02
C GLU A 118 -3.69 -3.40 12.97
N ARG A 119 -2.73 -3.97 12.22
CA ARG A 119 -2.99 -5.06 11.29
C ARG A 119 -3.66 -6.25 11.99
N PHE A 120 -3.09 -6.74 13.08
CA PHE A 120 -3.61 -7.88 13.82
C PHE A 120 -5.06 -7.66 14.24
N VAL A 121 -5.37 -6.49 14.82
CA VAL A 121 -6.73 -6.16 15.27
C VAL A 121 -7.70 -6.13 14.09
N ALA A 122 -7.31 -5.53 12.97
CA ALA A 122 -8.16 -5.45 11.77
C ALA A 122 -8.40 -6.82 11.12
N ASP A 123 -7.36 -7.66 11.06
CA ASP A 123 -7.45 -9.03 10.53
C ASP A 123 -8.32 -9.90 11.44
N TRP A 124 -8.08 -9.87 12.76
CA TRP A 124 -8.87 -10.60 13.74
C TRP A 124 -10.35 -10.23 13.66
N TYR A 125 -10.67 -8.92 13.58
CA TYR A 125 -12.05 -8.47 13.47
C TYR A 125 -12.72 -8.97 12.19
N ARG A 126 -12.02 -8.91 11.05
CA ARG A 126 -12.51 -9.44 9.76
C ARG A 126 -12.78 -10.95 9.81
N GLU A 127 -12.01 -11.71 10.57
CA GLU A 127 -12.11 -13.17 10.61
C GLU A 127 -13.12 -13.67 11.64
N ASN A 128 -13.33 -12.94 12.74
CA ASN A 128 -14.13 -13.41 13.88
C ASN A 128 -15.47 -12.67 14.04
N VAL A 129 -15.57 -11.43 13.56
CA VAL A 129 -16.77 -10.58 13.73
C VAL A 129 -17.36 -10.21 12.36
N ASN A 130 -16.55 -9.59 11.51
CA ASN A 130 -16.91 -9.10 10.17
C ASN A 130 -18.29 -8.46 10.05
N ALA A 131 -18.66 -7.63 11.02
CA ALA A 131 -20.00 -7.04 11.04
C ALA A 131 -20.19 -6.16 9.80
N MET A 132 -21.30 -6.39 9.10
CA MET A 132 -21.70 -5.53 8.00
C MET A 132 -22.27 -4.22 8.55
N PRO A 133 -21.81 -3.08 8.05
CA PRO A 133 -22.28 -1.79 8.54
C PRO A 133 -23.76 -1.59 8.16
N GLN A 134 -24.50 -0.92 9.05
CA GLN A 134 -25.88 -0.55 8.78
C GLN A 134 -25.94 0.70 7.90
N LYS A 135 -26.85 0.70 6.93
CA LYS A 135 -27.15 1.86 6.11
C LYS A 135 -27.80 2.94 6.98
N ALA A 136 -27.21 4.14 6.97
CA ALA A 136 -27.79 5.29 7.67
C ALA A 136 -29.10 5.75 6.99
N GLN A 137 -29.96 6.44 7.75
CA GLN A 137 -31.16 7.06 7.18
C GLN A 137 -30.75 8.12 6.15
N SER A 138 -31.36 8.06 4.95
CA SER A 138 -31.05 9.01 3.88
C SER A 138 -31.47 10.44 4.28
N ASN A 139 -30.60 11.40 4.00
CA ASN A 139 -30.89 12.83 4.08
C ASN A 139 -31.37 13.40 2.72
N GLY A 140 -31.47 12.56 1.67
CA GLY A 140 -31.94 12.91 0.34
C GLY A 140 -30.94 13.70 -0.52
N ILE A 141 -29.70 13.91 -0.06
CA ILE A 141 -28.68 14.66 -0.77
C ILE A 141 -27.69 13.71 -1.44
N LYS A 142 -27.54 13.86 -2.76
CA LYS A 142 -26.60 13.06 -3.58
C LYS A 142 -25.21 13.67 -3.63
N VAL A 143 -24.17 12.86 -3.47
CA VAL A 143 -22.77 13.26 -3.60
C VAL A 143 -22.01 12.29 -4.51
N ALA A 144 -21.26 12.83 -5.47
CA ALA A 144 -20.40 12.07 -6.36
C ALA A 144 -18.96 12.03 -5.85
N VAL A 145 -18.30 10.89 -6.01
CA VAL A 145 -16.90 10.67 -5.66
C VAL A 145 -16.19 10.14 -6.91
N VAL A 146 -15.25 10.89 -7.45
CA VAL A 146 -14.49 10.52 -8.65
C VAL A 146 -13.18 9.86 -8.22
N GLY A 147 -13.05 8.57 -8.49
CA GLY A 147 -11.93 7.72 -8.11
C GLY A 147 -12.21 6.88 -6.86
N SER A 148 -11.85 5.59 -6.91
CA SER A 148 -12.07 4.62 -5.82
C SER A 148 -10.79 4.25 -5.06
N GLY A 149 -9.79 5.14 -5.07
CA GLY A 149 -8.60 4.98 -4.22
C GLY A 149 -8.90 5.17 -2.73
N PRO A 150 -7.89 5.06 -1.84
CA PRO A 150 -8.07 5.22 -0.40
C PRO A 150 -8.83 6.50 0.01
N SER A 151 -8.55 7.63 -0.67
CA SER A 151 -9.23 8.90 -0.43
C SER A 151 -10.72 8.84 -0.78
N GLY A 152 -11.07 8.31 -1.96
CA GLY A 152 -12.45 8.16 -2.42
C GLY A 152 -13.24 7.18 -1.55
N LEU A 153 -12.67 6.02 -1.22
CA LEU A 153 -13.30 5.04 -0.33
C LEU A 153 -13.59 5.63 1.06
N THR A 154 -12.62 6.37 1.61
CA THR A 154 -12.78 7.03 2.92
C THR A 154 -13.84 8.12 2.87
N CYS A 155 -13.79 9.00 1.85
CA CYS A 155 -14.77 10.07 1.66
C CYS A 155 -16.19 9.48 1.53
N ALA A 156 -16.34 8.44 0.73
CA ALA A 156 -17.62 7.77 0.55
C ALA A 156 -18.15 7.14 1.85
N SER A 157 -17.28 6.48 2.64
CA SER A 157 -17.70 5.90 3.92
C SER A 157 -18.22 6.97 4.88
N GLU A 158 -17.47 8.06 5.04
CA GLU A 158 -17.82 9.12 6.00
C GLU A 158 -19.10 9.87 5.59
N LEU A 159 -19.31 10.07 4.28
CA LEU A 159 -20.55 10.64 3.77
C LEU A 159 -21.74 9.67 3.91
N ALA A 160 -21.55 8.38 3.63
CA ALA A 160 -22.60 7.37 3.79
C ALA A 160 -23.06 7.25 5.25
N LYS A 161 -22.13 7.27 6.22
CA LYS A 161 -22.45 7.30 7.66
C LYS A 161 -23.29 8.52 8.07
N LYS A 162 -23.17 9.64 7.33
CA LYS A 162 -23.96 10.87 7.54
C LYS A 162 -25.29 10.89 6.78
N GLY A 163 -25.65 9.79 6.10
CA GLY A 163 -26.92 9.65 5.38
C GLY A 163 -26.94 10.22 3.96
N TYR A 164 -25.79 10.60 3.39
CA TYR A 164 -25.73 11.05 2.00
C TYR A 164 -25.88 9.88 1.03
N GLU A 165 -26.50 10.13 -0.13
CA GLU A 165 -26.57 9.18 -1.24
C GLU A 165 -25.31 9.28 -2.09
N VAL A 166 -24.32 8.43 -1.79
CA VAL A 166 -22.99 8.50 -2.41
C VAL A 166 -22.89 7.58 -3.62
N SER A 167 -22.34 8.11 -4.72
CA SER A 167 -21.93 7.32 -5.90
C SER A 167 -20.44 7.51 -6.18
N ILE A 168 -19.69 6.41 -6.23
CA ILE A 168 -18.28 6.38 -6.65
C ILE A 168 -18.22 6.07 -8.14
N PHE A 169 -17.46 6.87 -8.89
CA PHE A 169 -17.15 6.67 -10.30
C PHE A 169 -15.68 6.29 -10.43
N GLU A 170 -15.40 5.07 -10.87
CA GLU A 170 -14.05 4.52 -11.04
C GLU A 170 -13.75 4.28 -12.51
N ALA A 171 -12.58 4.71 -12.96
CA ALA A 171 -12.15 4.58 -14.35
C ALA A 171 -11.85 3.12 -14.74
N LEU A 172 -11.31 2.32 -13.82
CA LEU A 172 -10.97 0.92 -14.04
C LEU A 172 -12.18 0.00 -13.80
N HIS A 173 -12.08 -1.24 -14.28
CA HIS A 173 -13.08 -2.29 -14.08
C HIS A 173 -13.11 -2.84 -12.63
N THR A 174 -12.22 -2.37 -11.74
CA THR A 174 -12.15 -2.78 -10.33
C THR A 174 -11.87 -1.59 -9.42
N ALA A 175 -12.61 -1.50 -8.31
CA ALA A 175 -12.46 -0.44 -7.32
C ALA A 175 -11.27 -0.69 -6.35
N GLY A 176 -10.58 0.38 -5.95
CA GLY A 176 -9.49 0.35 -4.95
C GLY A 176 -8.24 1.14 -5.35
N GLY A 177 -8.14 1.60 -6.60
CA GLY A 177 -6.99 2.37 -7.10
C GLY A 177 -5.66 1.64 -6.91
N VAL A 178 -4.64 2.35 -6.40
CA VAL A 178 -3.29 1.79 -6.13
C VAL A 178 -3.32 0.54 -5.25
N LEU A 179 -4.34 0.39 -4.40
CA LEU A 179 -4.50 -0.79 -3.55
C LEU A 179 -4.74 -2.07 -4.36
N VAL A 180 -5.23 -1.95 -5.59
CA VAL A 180 -5.52 -3.08 -6.49
C VAL A 180 -4.47 -3.20 -7.60
N TYR A 181 -4.20 -2.13 -8.35
CA TYR A 181 -3.29 -2.20 -9.50
C TYR A 181 -1.82 -1.96 -9.15
N GLY A 182 -1.52 -1.28 -8.04
CA GLY A 182 -0.17 -0.82 -7.69
C GLY A 182 0.56 -1.73 -6.71
N ILE A 183 0.08 -1.78 -5.46
CA ILE A 183 0.71 -2.55 -4.38
C ILE A 183 0.50 -4.05 -4.67
N PRO A 184 1.50 -4.93 -4.68
CA PRO A 184 1.30 -6.34 -5.01
C PRO A 184 0.58 -7.15 -3.91
N GLU A 185 0.04 -8.30 -4.31
CA GLU A 185 -0.66 -9.26 -3.43
C GLU A 185 0.21 -9.72 -2.24
N PHE A 186 1.53 -9.84 -2.46
CA PHE A 186 2.47 -10.29 -1.42
C PHE A 186 2.70 -9.27 -0.30
N ARG A 187 2.20 -8.03 -0.45
CA ARG A 187 2.18 -6.98 0.58
C ARG A 187 0.76 -6.63 1.04
N LEU A 188 -0.17 -6.58 0.08
CA LEU A 188 -1.56 -6.22 0.33
C LEU A 188 -2.49 -7.20 -0.41
N PRO A 189 -3.04 -8.20 0.30
CA PRO A 189 -3.99 -9.13 -0.27
C PRO A 189 -5.25 -8.44 -0.81
N LYS A 190 -5.67 -8.75 -2.04
CA LYS A 190 -6.79 -8.05 -2.69
C LYS A 190 -8.12 -8.35 -2.06
N ALA A 191 -8.26 -9.51 -1.42
CA ALA A 191 -9.46 -9.86 -0.66
C ALA A 191 -9.77 -8.84 0.45
N ILE A 192 -8.75 -8.20 1.03
CA ILE A 192 -8.93 -7.15 2.05
C ILE A 192 -9.58 -5.91 1.44
N VAL A 193 -9.07 -5.46 0.29
CA VAL A 193 -9.60 -4.29 -0.41
C VAL A 193 -11.03 -4.56 -0.90
N ALA A 194 -11.28 -5.75 -1.46
CA ALA A 194 -12.60 -6.16 -1.90
C ALA A 194 -13.61 -6.15 -0.73
N ASN A 195 -13.22 -6.67 0.45
CA ASN A 195 -14.08 -6.65 1.63
C ASN A 195 -14.44 -5.21 2.07
N GLU A 196 -13.51 -4.26 1.99
CA GLU A 196 -13.82 -2.85 2.31
C GLU A 196 -14.76 -2.22 1.29
N VAL A 197 -14.63 -2.56 0.00
CA VAL A 197 -15.58 -2.13 -1.04
C VAL A 197 -16.97 -2.73 -0.82
N GLU A 198 -17.06 -4.02 -0.43
CA GLU A 198 -18.34 -4.66 -0.15
C GLU A 198 -19.02 -4.07 1.10
N LYS A 199 -18.26 -3.73 2.15
CA LYS A 199 -18.80 -2.98 3.30
C LYS A 199 -19.36 -1.62 2.89
N LEU A 200 -18.70 -0.89 1.99
CA LEU A 200 -19.21 0.38 1.46
C LEU A 200 -20.52 0.20 0.70
N LYS A 201 -20.62 -0.83 -0.16
CA LYS A 201 -21.87 -1.15 -0.85
C LYS A 201 -23.00 -1.47 0.13
N ALA A 202 -22.70 -2.18 1.22
CA ALA A 202 -23.66 -2.44 2.29
C ALA A 202 -24.09 -1.18 3.06
N GLN A 203 -23.23 -0.15 3.15
CA GLN A 203 -23.61 1.19 3.64
C GLN A 203 -24.54 1.94 2.67
N GLY A 204 -24.83 1.38 1.49
CA GLY A 204 -25.67 1.97 0.46
C GLY A 204 -24.91 2.84 -0.55
N VAL A 205 -23.57 2.79 -0.56
CA VAL A 205 -22.76 3.46 -1.58
C VAL A 205 -22.89 2.71 -2.90
N THR A 206 -23.17 3.45 -3.97
CA THR A 206 -23.14 2.89 -5.34
C THR A 206 -21.74 3.01 -5.90
N VAL A 207 -21.21 1.94 -6.49
CA VAL A 207 -19.88 1.93 -7.10
C VAL A 207 -20.02 1.59 -8.57
N MET A 208 -19.65 2.53 -9.44
CA MET A 208 -19.72 2.42 -10.90
C MET A 208 -18.30 2.35 -11.46
N THR A 209 -17.92 1.19 -11.97
CA THR A 209 -16.63 0.95 -12.65
C THR A 209 -16.73 1.31 -14.13
N ASP A 210 -15.57 1.37 -14.80
CA ASP A 210 -15.47 1.70 -16.23
C ASP A 210 -16.03 3.10 -16.58
N MET A 211 -16.04 4.00 -15.59
CA MET A 211 -16.55 5.37 -15.68
C MET A 211 -15.39 6.37 -15.66
N VAL A 212 -14.82 6.63 -16.84
CA VAL A 212 -13.79 7.67 -16.99
C VAL A 212 -14.44 9.05 -17.00
N ILE A 213 -14.51 9.71 -15.84
CA ILE A 213 -15.00 11.09 -15.72
C ILE A 213 -14.07 12.03 -16.51
N GLY A 214 -14.67 12.92 -17.31
CA GLY A 214 -14.03 13.70 -18.37
C GLY A 214 -14.09 13.05 -19.77
N LYS A 215 -14.60 11.82 -19.88
CA LYS A 215 -14.83 11.12 -21.16
C LYS A 215 -16.23 10.51 -21.27
N VAL A 216 -16.64 9.74 -20.26
CA VAL A 216 -17.97 9.10 -20.20
C VAL A 216 -19.01 10.11 -19.74
N LEU A 217 -18.68 10.87 -18.70
CA LEU A 217 -19.45 12.00 -18.18
C LEU A 217 -18.48 13.11 -17.77
N SER A 218 -18.87 14.35 -17.95
CA SER A 218 -18.22 15.55 -17.43
C SER A 218 -18.66 15.83 -15.99
N ILE A 219 -17.93 16.70 -15.28
CA ILE A 219 -18.33 17.15 -13.94
C ILE A 219 -19.65 17.93 -14.00
N ASP A 220 -19.87 18.72 -15.06
CA ASP A 220 -21.09 19.50 -15.24
C ASP A 220 -22.32 18.59 -15.39
N GLU A 221 -22.22 17.51 -16.17
CA GLU A 221 -23.29 16.50 -16.29
C GLU A 221 -23.60 15.80 -14.95
N LEU A 222 -22.59 15.59 -14.07
CA LEU A 222 -22.85 15.08 -12.72
C LEU A 222 -23.75 16.05 -11.92
N PHE A 223 -23.51 17.36 -12.02
CA PHE A 223 -24.33 18.35 -11.32
C PHE A 223 -25.70 18.54 -11.97
N GLU A 224 -25.74 18.77 -13.28
CA GLU A 224 -26.92 19.22 -14.02
C GLU A 224 -27.86 18.08 -14.38
N GLU A 225 -27.34 16.95 -14.84
CA GLU A 225 -28.15 15.83 -15.35
C GLU A 225 -28.43 14.79 -14.26
N LEU A 226 -27.42 14.47 -13.44
CA LEU A 226 -27.55 13.45 -12.39
C LEU A 226 -27.96 14.02 -11.01
N GLY A 227 -27.97 15.35 -10.89
CA GLY A 227 -28.48 16.06 -9.72
C GLY A 227 -27.61 15.94 -8.47
N PHE A 228 -26.32 15.62 -8.61
CA PHE A 228 -25.37 15.63 -7.49
C PHE A 228 -25.23 17.04 -6.93
N LYS A 229 -25.11 17.18 -5.60
CA LYS A 229 -24.94 18.48 -4.93
C LYS A 229 -23.49 18.82 -4.61
N ALA A 230 -22.63 17.82 -4.66
CA ALA A 230 -21.19 17.98 -4.50
C ALA A 230 -20.47 16.87 -5.27
N VAL A 231 -19.24 17.18 -5.69
CA VAL A 231 -18.32 16.25 -6.34
C VAL A 231 -16.98 16.30 -5.60
N PHE A 232 -16.52 15.15 -5.11
CA PHE A 232 -15.17 14.99 -4.57
C PHE A 232 -14.28 14.35 -5.63
N VAL A 233 -13.14 14.97 -5.95
CA VAL A 233 -12.19 14.43 -6.94
C VAL A 233 -10.98 13.82 -6.22
N GLY A 234 -10.90 12.49 -6.26
CA GLY A 234 -9.87 11.66 -5.65
C GLY A 234 -9.14 10.79 -6.67
N SER A 235 -8.89 11.29 -7.88
CA SER A 235 -8.31 10.52 -9.00
C SER A 235 -6.84 10.12 -8.82
N GLY A 236 -6.14 10.71 -7.84
CA GLY A 236 -4.73 10.42 -7.56
C GLY A 236 -3.77 10.93 -8.64
N ALA A 237 -2.54 10.43 -8.60
CA ALA A 237 -1.44 10.80 -9.50
C ALA A 237 -0.95 9.57 -10.27
N GLY A 238 -1.76 9.08 -11.21
CA GLY A 238 -1.52 7.82 -11.94
C GLY A 238 -0.69 7.92 -13.21
N LEU A 239 -0.31 9.13 -13.65
CA LEU A 239 0.46 9.33 -14.89
C LEU A 239 1.95 8.98 -14.64
N PRO A 240 2.56 8.08 -15.43
CA PRO A 240 3.97 7.73 -15.27
C PRO A 240 4.89 8.86 -15.75
N MET A 241 6.07 8.95 -15.15
CA MET A 241 7.16 9.81 -15.57
C MET A 241 8.26 8.97 -16.23
N PHE A 242 8.69 9.38 -17.41
CA PHE A 242 9.87 8.81 -18.09
C PHE A 242 11.08 9.72 -17.87
N MET A 243 12.29 9.16 -17.98
CA MET A 243 13.54 9.89 -17.75
C MET A 243 13.97 10.76 -18.93
N HIS A 244 13.40 10.53 -20.11
CA HIS A 244 13.74 11.19 -21.36
C HIS A 244 15.20 10.95 -21.78
N ILE A 245 15.65 9.70 -21.69
CA ILE A 245 16.99 9.26 -22.09
C ILE A 245 16.94 8.43 -23.39
N PRO A 246 18.03 8.35 -24.16
CA PRO A 246 18.07 7.50 -25.35
C PRO A 246 17.75 6.04 -25.03
N GLY A 247 16.98 5.38 -25.90
CA GLY A 247 16.62 3.97 -25.78
C GLY A 247 15.38 3.65 -24.94
N GLU A 248 14.68 4.64 -24.37
CA GLU A 248 13.45 4.39 -23.58
C GLU A 248 12.30 3.74 -24.36
N ALA A 249 12.32 3.82 -25.70
CA ALA A 249 11.33 3.19 -26.57
C ALA A 249 11.68 1.74 -26.97
N LEU A 250 12.79 1.17 -26.47
CA LEU A 250 13.21 -0.19 -26.80
C LEU A 250 12.22 -1.23 -26.25
N LYS A 251 12.09 -2.36 -26.95
CA LYS A 251 11.25 -3.48 -26.50
C LYS A 251 11.79 -4.00 -25.17
N GLY A 252 10.91 -4.10 -24.16
CA GLY A 252 11.26 -4.52 -22.80
C GLY A 252 11.51 -3.37 -21.83
N VAL A 253 11.51 -2.12 -22.30
CA VAL A 253 11.38 -0.95 -21.43
C VAL A 253 9.89 -0.67 -21.23
N CYS A 254 9.46 -0.50 -19.97
CA CYS A 254 8.08 -0.15 -19.64
C CYS A 254 8.05 0.68 -18.35
N SER A 255 6.95 1.40 -18.14
CA SER A 255 6.72 2.08 -16.87
C SER A 255 6.39 1.08 -15.77
N ALA A 256 6.74 1.39 -14.52
CA ALA A 256 6.33 0.58 -13.38
C ALA A 256 4.79 0.49 -13.28
N ASN A 257 4.06 1.54 -13.67
CA ASN A 257 2.60 1.56 -13.71
C ASN A 257 2.05 0.50 -14.67
N GLU A 258 2.62 0.36 -15.87
CA GLU A 258 2.24 -0.70 -16.81
C GLU A 258 2.58 -2.07 -16.23
N TYR A 259 3.83 -2.26 -15.79
CA TYR A 259 4.32 -3.55 -15.31
C TYR A 259 3.50 -4.08 -14.12
N LEU A 260 3.28 -3.22 -13.12
CA LEU A 260 2.50 -3.56 -11.94
C LEU A 260 1.01 -3.71 -12.25
N THR A 261 0.44 -2.91 -13.16
CA THR A 261 -0.96 -3.11 -13.58
C THR A 261 -1.15 -4.47 -14.25
N ARG A 262 -0.25 -4.87 -15.17
CA ARG A 262 -0.30 -6.21 -15.79
C ARG A 262 -0.24 -7.32 -14.75
N ILE A 263 0.65 -7.21 -13.76
CA ILE A 263 0.81 -8.23 -12.73
C ILE A 263 -0.37 -8.24 -11.76
N ASN A 264 -0.73 -7.08 -11.21
CA ASN A 264 -1.60 -7.02 -10.04
C ASN A 264 -3.09 -6.99 -10.40
N LEU A 265 -3.46 -6.14 -11.37
CA LEU A 265 -4.84 -5.99 -11.83
C LEU A 265 -5.18 -7.10 -12.82
N MET A 266 -4.32 -7.29 -13.83
CA MET A 266 -4.59 -8.25 -14.91
C MET A 266 -4.10 -9.67 -14.61
N LYS A 267 -3.46 -9.90 -13.47
CA LYS A 267 -2.99 -11.21 -13.00
C LYS A 267 -2.09 -11.95 -13.99
N ALA A 268 -1.28 -11.22 -14.77
CA ALA A 268 -0.39 -11.78 -15.81
C ALA A 268 0.69 -12.76 -15.30
N TYR A 269 0.79 -12.97 -13.99
CA TYR A 269 1.62 -14.01 -13.38
C TYR A 269 0.95 -15.40 -13.36
N LYS A 270 -0.28 -15.51 -13.85
CA LYS A 270 -1.05 -16.75 -13.93
C LYS A 270 -1.40 -17.07 -15.38
N GLU A 271 -1.23 -18.34 -15.77
CA GLU A 271 -1.53 -18.81 -17.14
C GLU A 271 -3.02 -18.75 -17.51
N GLU A 272 -3.91 -18.74 -16.50
CA GLU A 272 -5.37 -18.68 -16.68
C GLU A 272 -5.91 -17.30 -17.11
N TYR A 273 -5.05 -16.26 -17.17
CA TYR A 273 -5.43 -14.90 -17.57
C TYR A 273 -4.82 -14.53 -18.93
N ASP A 274 -5.59 -13.82 -19.76
CA ASP A 274 -5.21 -13.52 -21.15
C ASP A 274 -4.09 -12.47 -21.30
N THR A 275 -3.84 -11.67 -20.25
CA THR A 275 -2.89 -10.55 -20.36
C THR A 275 -1.45 -11.06 -20.36
N PRO A 276 -0.67 -10.82 -21.42
CA PRO A 276 0.71 -11.26 -21.47
C PRO A 276 1.63 -10.34 -20.65
N ILE A 277 2.78 -10.88 -20.27
CA ILE A 277 3.89 -10.16 -19.65
C ILE A 277 5.23 -10.67 -20.18
N LEU A 278 6.21 -9.78 -20.26
CA LEU A 278 7.54 -10.13 -20.70
C LEU A 278 8.29 -10.92 -19.62
N HIS A 279 8.70 -12.14 -19.94
CA HIS A 279 9.63 -12.91 -19.11
C HIS A 279 11.07 -12.56 -19.47
N SER A 280 11.84 -12.12 -18.47
CA SER A 280 13.21 -11.64 -18.64
C SER A 280 14.15 -12.41 -17.73
N LYS A 281 15.35 -12.75 -18.22
CA LYS A 281 16.41 -13.36 -17.40
C LYS A 281 17.00 -12.36 -16.39
N ALA A 282 17.07 -11.10 -16.78
CA ALA A 282 17.52 -10.01 -15.92
C ALA A 282 16.57 -8.82 -16.00
N ALA A 283 16.37 -8.12 -14.89
CA ALA A 283 15.55 -6.92 -14.82
C ALA A 283 16.28 -5.79 -14.08
N ALA A 284 16.21 -4.57 -14.61
CA ALA A 284 16.71 -3.37 -13.94
C ALA A 284 15.54 -2.42 -13.67
N ILE A 285 15.36 -2.05 -12.41
CA ILE A 285 14.29 -1.18 -11.94
C ILE A 285 14.93 0.14 -11.53
N VAL A 286 14.55 1.22 -12.20
CA VAL A 286 15.10 2.55 -11.92
C VAL A 286 14.22 3.26 -10.88
N GLY A 287 14.79 3.52 -9.70
CA GLY A 287 14.09 4.17 -8.59
C GLY A 287 14.45 3.56 -7.23
N GLY A 288 14.04 4.21 -6.14
CA GLY A 288 14.31 3.76 -4.76
C GLY A 288 13.09 3.80 -3.83
N GLY A 289 11.89 4.05 -4.37
CA GLY A 289 10.65 4.07 -3.60
C GLY A 289 9.94 2.72 -3.56
N ASN A 290 8.79 2.66 -2.87
CA ASN A 290 7.99 1.44 -2.76
C ASN A 290 7.62 0.85 -4.13
N VAL A 291 7.30 1.69 -5.12
CA VAL A 291 7.02 1.25 -6.49
C VAL A 291 8.20 0.48 -7.10
N ALA A 292 9.44 0.91 -6.83
CA ALA A 292 10.63 0.22 -7.30
C ALA A 292 10.82 -1.13 -6.60
N MET A 293 10.63 -1.18 -5.29
CA MET A 293 10.70 -2.43 -4.52
C MET A 293 9.64 -3.43 -4.98
N ASP A 294 8.41 -2.96 -5.18
CA ASP A 294 7.30 -3.78 -5.68
C ASP A 294 7.60 -4.35 -7.06
N ALA A 295 8.04 -3.50 -8.01
CA ALA A 295 8.40 -3.94 -9.35
C ALA A 295 9.56 -4.94 -9.35
N ALA A 296 10.60 -4.72 -8.55
CA ALA A 296 11.75 -5.61 -8.45
C ALA A 296 11.37 -6.98 -7.86
N ARG A 297 10.59 -6.97 -6.77
CA ARG A 297 10.10 -8.19 -6.12
C ARG A 297 9.10 -8.98 -6.97
N CYS A 298 8.31 -8.27 -7.77
CA CYS A 298 7.50 -8.86 -8.83
C CYS A 298 8.39 -9.51 -9.89
N ALA A 299 9.40 -8.82 -10.43
CA ALA A 299 10.30 -9.35 -11.44
C ALA A 299 11.01 -10.63 -10.97
N LYS A 300 11.43 -10.67 -9.69
CA LYS A 300 12.02 -11.87 -9.09
C LYS A 300 11.04 -13.05 -9.10
N ARG A 301 9.78 -12.82 -8.71
CA ARG A 301 8.70 -13.82 -8.71
C ARG A 301 8.29 -14.28 -10.10
N MET A 302 8.47 -13.42 -11.11
CA MET A 302 8.25 -13.75 -12.51
C MET A 302 9.39 -14.58 -13.14
N GLY A 303 10.39 -14.96 -12.34
CA GLY A 303 11.46 -15.87 -12.75
C GLY A 303 12.75 -15.19 -13.20
N ALA A 304 12.92 -13.89 -12.98
CA ALA A 304 14.18 -13.22 -13.28
C ALA A 304 15.32 -13.79 -12.41
N GLU A 305 16.40 -14.23 -13.06
CA GLU A 305 17.58 -14.75 -12.39
C GLU A 305 18.29 -13.64 -11.61
N LYS A 306 18.44 -12.46 -12.25
CA LYS A 306 19.04 -11.26 -11.67
C LYS A 306 18.08 -10.08 -11.68
N VAL A 307 17.98 -9.38 -10.56
CA VAL A 307 17.14 -8.20 -10.43
C VAL A 307 17.94 -7.09 -9.77
N TYR A 308 17.95 -5.93 -10.40
CA TYR A 308 18.71 -4.76 -9.96
C TYR A 308 17.77 -3.61 -9.61
N ILE A 309 17.94 -3.04 -8.42
CA ILE A 309 17.46 -1.69 -8.11
C ILE A 309 18.56 -0.72 -8.51
N VAL A 310 18.26 0.24 -9.39
CA VAL A 310 19.19 1.28 -9.82
C VAL A 310 18.72 2.62 -9.26
N TYR A 311 19.49 3.17 -8.33
CA TYR A 311 19.08 4.33 -7.56
C TYR A 311 20.18 5.40 -7.51
N ARG A 312 19.80 6.63 -7.82
CA ARG A 312 20.72 7.76 -7.96
C ARG A 312 21.29 8.30 -6.64
N ARG A 313 20.72 7.94 -5.48
CA ARG A 313 21.18 8.35 -4.14
C ARG A 313 21.71 7.15 -3.34
N GLY A 314 22.13 7.37 -2.10
CA GLY A 314 22.54 6.31 -1.19
C GLY A 314 21.35 5.51 -0.65
N GLU A 315 21.66 4.43 0.06
CA GLU A 315 20.65 3.55 0.65
C GLU A 315 19.84 4.25 1.74
N ALA A 316 20.49 5.08 2.56
CA ALA A 316 19.84 5.84 3.63
C ALA A 316 18.81 6.86 3.10
N GLU A 317 18.96 7.33 1.85
CA GLU A 317 18.03 8.24 1.19
C GLU A 317 16.91 7.51 0.42
N MET A 318 16.80 6.19 0.50
CA MET A 318 15.72 5.45 -0.15
C MET A 318 14.37 5.75 0.52
N PRO A 319 13.36 6.24 -0.23
CA PRO A 319 12.03 6.50 0.34
C PRO A 319 11.16 5.25 0.47
N ALA A 320 11.66 4.07 0.07
CA ALA A 320 10.96 2.81 0.26
C ALA A 320 10.86 2.47 1.76
N ARG A 321 9.78 1.79 2.12
CA ARG A 321 9.58 1.30 3.49
C ARG A 321 10.69 0.31 3.85
N LEU A 322 11.32 0.48 5.01
CA LEU A 322 12.52 -0.27 5.40
C LEU A 322 12.27 -1.78 5.39
N GLU A 323 11.13 -2.24 5.90
CA GLU A 323 10.73 -3.65 5.88
C GLU A 323 10.76 -4.24 4.45
N GLU A 324 10.35 -3.46 3.45
CA GLU A 324 10.35 -3.90 2.04
C GLU A 324 11.76 -3.91 1.42
N GLN A 325 12.63 -2.99 1.86
CA GLN A 325 14.04 -3.00 1.46
C GLN A 325 14.74 -4.25 2.01
N HIS A 326 14.48 -4.59 3.28
CA HIS A 326 14.99 -5.81 3.90
C HIS A 326 14.47 -7.06 3.16
N HIS A 327 13.17 -7.15 2.91
CA HIS A 327 12.61 -8.28 2.17
C HIS A 327 13.15 -8.42 0.75
N ALA A 328 13.36 -7.30 0.05
CA ALA A 328 13.95 -7.30 -1.28
C ALA A 328 15.38 -7.88 -1.27
N LYS A 329 16.21 -7.48 -0.29
CA LYS A 329 17.57 -8.00 -0.11
C LYS A 329 17.57 -9.50 0.21
N GLU A 330 16.71 -9.94 1.12
CA GLU A 330 16.55 -11.37 1.47
C GLU A 330 16.10 -12.22 0.28
N GLU A 331 15.32 -11.65 -0.64
CA GLU A 331 14.89 -12.30 -1.88
C GLU A 331 15.97 -12.30 -2.98
N GLY A 332 17.14 -11.71 -2.71
CA GLY A 332 18.30 -11.69 -3.60
C GLY A 332 18.29 -10.58 -4.66
N ILE A 333 17.61 -9.47 -4.40
CA ILE A 333 17.63 -8.29 -5.28
C ILE A 333 18.90 -7.47 -4.99
N GLU A 334 19.62 -7.10 -6.05
CA GLU A 334 20.86 -6.35 -5.97
C GLU A 334 20.62 -4.83 -6.00
N PHE A 335 21.26 -4.08 -5.11
CA PHE A 335 21.06 -2.63 -4.98
C PHE A 335 22.26 -1.88 -5.55
N MET A 336 22.05 -1.24 -6.70
CA MET A 336 23.00 -0.33 -7.36
C MET A 336 22.70 1.12 -6.95
N THR A 337 23.14 1.50 -5.75
CA THR A 337 23.06 2.88 -5.25
C THR A 337 24.08 3.79 -5.91
N LEU A 338 23.90 5.11 -5.76
CA LEU A 338 24.73 6.14 -6.39
C LEU A 338 24.94 5.88 -7.89
N THR A 339 23.88 5.43 -8.56
CA THR A 339 23.92 5.02 -9.97
C THR A 339 22.74 5.62 -10.70
N ASN A 340 23.00 6.37 -11.77
CA ASN A 340 21.96 7.01 -12.57
C ASN A 340 22.05 6.55 -14.04
N PRO A 341 20.98 6.02 -14.63
CA PRO A 341 20.92 5.72 -16.05
C PRO A 341 21.06 6.96 -16.92
N VAL A 342 21.78 6.85 -18.03
CA VAL A 342 21.91 7.91 -19.04
C VAL A 342 21.54 7.46 -20.45
N GLU A 343 21.49 6.15 -20.70
CA GLU A 343 21.13 5.56 -22.00
C GLU A 343 20.75 4.08 -21.81
N ILE A 344 19.69 3.63 -22.48
CA ILE A 344 19.29 2.23 -22.57
C ILE A 344 19.81 1.66 -23.89
N LEU A 345 20.52 0.52 -23.81
CA LEU A 345 21.17 -0.11 -24.96
C LEU A 345 20.27 -1.20 -25.55
N GLY A 346 20.16 -1.21 -26.88
CA GLY A 346 19.37 -2.17 -27.64
C GLY A 346 20.24 -3.20 -28.36
N GLY A 347 19.78 -4.44 -28.42
CA GLY A 347 20.31 -5.48 -29.31
C GLY A 347 19.82 -5.33 -30.75
N GLU A 348 20.31 -6.21 -31.62
CA GLU A 348 19.96 -6.22 -33.06
C GLU A 348 18.45 -6.41 -33.31
N ASP A 349 17.71 -7.06 -32.41
CA ASP A 349 16.25 -7.29 -32.50
C ASP A 349 15.40 -6.13 -31.93
N GLY A 350 16.07 -5.05 -31.48
CA GLY A 350 15.47 -3.88 -30.86
C GLY A 350 15.01 -4.10 -29.42
N ARG A 351 15.43 -5.20 -28.76
CA ARG A 351 15.19 -5.41 -27.33
C ARG A 351 16.30 -4.81 -26.47
N VAL A 352 15.92 -4.34 -25.28
CA VAL A 352 16.89 -3.91 -24.28
C VAL A 352 17.85 -5.06 -23.95
N ASN A 353 19.16 -4.79 -23.99
CA ASN A 353 20.20 -5.74 -23.62
C ASN A 353 21.21 -5.18 -22.59
N GLY A 354 21.11 -3.88 -22.28
CA GLY A 354 22.01 -3.22 -21.35
C GLY A 354 21.58 -1.80 -21.01
N MET A 355 22.28 -1.20 -20.06
CA MET A 355 22.03 0.17 -19.62
C MET A 355 23.36 0.84 -19.28
N LYS A 356 23.61 2.00 -19.88
CA LYS A 356 24.74 2.85 -19.54
C LYS A 356 24.37 3.72 -18.35
N CYS A 357 25.18 3.65 -17.31
CA CYS A 357 24.98 4.42 -16.09
C CYS A 357 26.19 5.30 -15.80
N ILE A 358 25.95 6.38 -15.06
CA ILE A 358 26.99 7.18 -14.40
C ILE A 358 26.96 6.91 -12.90
N LYS A 359 28.14 6.99 -12.27
CA LYS A 359 28.25 6.97 -10.81
C LYS A 359 28.04 8.38 -10.27
N MET A 360 27.30 8.45 -9.18
CA MET A 360 26.92 9.67 -8.49
C MET A 360 27.74 9.82 -7.21
N GLU A 361 27.84 11.05 -6.72
CA GLU A 361 28.29 11.37 -5.38
C GLU A 361 27.18 12.20 -4.71
N LEU A 362 26.99 12.03 -3.40
CA LEU A 362 26.01 12.83 -2.67
C LEU A 362 26.55 14.25 -2.48
N GLY A 363 25.73 15.24 -2.81
CA GLY A 363 25.95 16.62 -2.38
C GLY A 363 25.39 16.88 -0.98
N GLU A 364 25.44 18.14 -0.56
CA GLU A 364 24.73 18.60 0.63
C GLU A 364 23.21 18.35 0.50
N PRO A 365 22.50 18.14 1.62
CA PRO A 365 21.04 18.08 1.61
C PRO A 365 20.44 19.34 0.97
N ASP A 366 19.39 19.14 0.17
CA ASP A 366 18.60 20.26 -0.36
C ASP A 366 18.05 21.10 0.80
N ALA A 367 18.09 22.43 0.65
CA ALA A 367 17.72 23.40 1.69
C ALA A 367 16.22 23.46 1.99
#